data_AF-A0ABD4ZZ65-F1
#
_entry.id   AF-A0ABD4ZZ65-F1
#
_cell.length_a   1.000
_cell.length_b   1.000
_cell.length_c   1.000
_cell.angle_alpha   90.00
_cell.angle_beta   90.00
_cell.angle_gamma   90.00
#
_symmetry.space_group_name_H-M   'P 1'
#
loop_
_entity.id
_entity.type
_entity.pdbx_description
1 polymer ?
#
loop_
_entity_poly.entity_id
_entity_poly.type
_entity_poly.pdbx_seq_one_letter_code
_entity_poly.pdbx_strand_id
1 'polypeptide(L)'
;MTMLRKSNKYWLDRQAIEKEAIKKYIQQDQRAIAQLNQHYDTMLNNINQQIAAEISSLADRNNVGLELAKKQVTDMDVKAYSAKAKQIVEQAAVMRKKGHHVTYKDYPEAINQELRVYNTTMRVNRLEYLRANIALEVAKASLNAASITGNTLVDRYIAETKRQAGILGISGKNDSMLNNVAIQGVVTADVNGANWSSRLWANQVGLRANVEQVLATGLAHFDVKRMRSLMTATVHNWRYVADRLLNTEISRVLYMAQWGSIKKAGYRFVKWINEPKACLLCSAIGQKNSGFGSGIYEYDKVPSIPAQTHPNCRCAISAYWVDGESNDVKDLGKESNSSIKEKGGSWRSGTNKVNWNYINSEEFKSKFDHITNDRNLNAQIRKYAIAMLTHRQNSDSEDSYILNNKGEIVAKTFGPDDKLEVGLSEKARHRISQEYDPYTIIGMHNHPTNIPPTGSDYAAANGRKYKFGLVVTHDGKIYKYNISRYIMPYLIDKTIENVRRTHYNWDDKKIYKEALKRLKGSGLSCQEIK
;
A
#
# COMPACT_ATOMS: atom_id res chain seq x y z
N MET A 1 -13.44 16.06 30.67
CA MET A 1 -12.04 16.27 31.08
C MET A 1 -11.41 17.24 30.12
N THR A 2 -11.20 18.47 30.59
CA THR A 2 -10.50 19.54 29.88
C THR A 2 -9.02 19.15 29.77
N MET A 3 -8.43 19.17 28.57
CA MET A 3 -7.01 18.89 28.40
C MET A 3 -6.19 20.03 29.03
N LEU A 4 -5.45 19.71 30.10
CA LEU A 4 -4.60 20.69 30.79
C LEU A 4 -3.31 20.92 30.00
N ARG A 5 -3.03 22.19 29.69
CA ARG A 5 -1.75 22.62 29.10
C ARG A 5 -0.59 22.18 30.01
N LYS A 6 0.39 21.46 29.44
CA LYS A 6 1.60 21.00 30.14
C LYS A 6 2.80 21.89 29.80
N SER A 7 3.78 21.97 30.69
CA SER A 7 4.98 22.80 30.51
C SER A 7 5.83 22.37 29.30
N ASN A 8 6.66 23.27 28.76
CA ASN A 8 7.59 22.94 27.68
C ASN A 8 8.53 21.78 28.06
N LYS A 9 9.01 21.76 29.32
CA LYS A 9 9.80 20.65 29.87
C LYS A 9 9.09 19.30 29.76
N TYR A 10 7.79 19.22 30.08
CA TYR A 10 7.02 17.99 29.93
C TYR A 10 7.04 17.45 28.50
N TRP A 11 6.90 18.31 27.50
CA TRP A 11 6.92 17.89 26.09
C TRP A 11 8.31 17.47 25.60
N LEU A 12 9.38 18.04 26.15
CA LEU A 12 10.75 17.62 25.90
C LEU A 12 11.05 16.26 26.54
N ASP A 13 10.68 16.08 27.81
CA ASP A 13 10.83 14.81 28.53
C ASP A 13 10.04 13.69 27.82
N ARG A 14 8.85 14.01 27.34
CA ARG A 14 8.02 13.08 26.55
C ARG A 14 8.71 12.64 25.25
N GLN A 15 9.35 13.56 24.52
CA GLN A 15 10.12 13.21 23.33
C GLN A 15 11.31 12.31 23.66
N ALA A 16 11.97 12.52 24.82
CA ALA A 16 13.06 11.66 25.27
C ALA A 16 12.58 10.25 25.58
N ILE A 17 11.44 10.11 26.29
CA ILE A 17 10.81 8.81 26.59
C ILE A 17 10.48 8.05 25.30
N GLU A 18 9.93 8.72 24.28
CA GLU A 18 9.64 8.06 22.99
C GLU A 18 10.92 7.59 22.28
N LYS A 19 12.00 8.38 22.31
CA LYS A 19 13.30 7.97 21.74
C LYS A 19 13.90 6.77 22.48
N GLU A 20 13.77 6.71 23.80
CA GLU A 20 14.21 5.56 24.59
C GLU A 20 13.36 4.32 24.30
N ALA A 21 12.04 4.47 24.18
CA ALA A 21 11.13 3.40 23.80
C ALA A 21 11.50 2.82 22.43
N ILE A 22 11.79 3.66 21.43
CA ILE A 22 12.25 3.20 20.11
C ILE A 22 13.52 2.34 20.24
N LYS A 23 14.53 2.81 20.99
CA LYS A 23 15.78 2.04 21.19
C LYS A 23 15.51 0.67 21.82
N LYS A 24 14.64 0.63 22.83
CA LYS A 24 14.23 -0.61 23.50
C LYS A 24 13.48 -1.54 22.55
N TYR A 25 12.55 -1.04 21.74
CA TYR A 25 11.80 -1.85 20.79
C TYR A 25 12.70 -2.44 19.70
N ILE A 26 13.64 -1.66 19.16
CA ILE A 26 14.62 -2.16 18.20
C ILE A 26 15.40 -3.36 18.77
N GLN A 27 15.85 -3.27 20.03
CA GLN A 27 16.57 -4.37 20.70
C GLN A 27 15.68 -5.58 20.98
N GLN A 28 14.43 -5.36 21.39
CA GLN A 28 13.51 -6.47 21.66
C GLN A 28 13.07 -7.16 20.36
N ASP A 29 12.89 -6.42 19.27
CA ASP A 29 12.54 -6.97 17.96
C ASP A 29 13.65 -7.85 17.38
N GLN A 30 14.92 -7.53 17.66
CA GLN A 30 16.05 -8.39 17.31
C GLN A 30 15.92 -9.80 17.88
N ARG A 31 15.28 -9.98 19.04
CA ARG A 31 15.03 -11.32 19.62
C ARG A 31 14.00 -12.11 18.81
N ALA A 32 12.89 -11.48 18.43
CA ALA A 32 11.87 -12.11 17.60
C ALA A 32 12.42 -12.46 16.20
N ILE A 33 13.23 -11.56 15.63
CA ILE A 33 13.94 -11.80 14.36
C ILE A 33 14.94 -12.96 14.51
N ALA A 34 15.69 -13.03 15.61
CA ALA A 34 16.61 -14.14 15.86
C ALA A 34 15.88 -15.49 15.96
N GLN A 35 14.72 -15.54 16.63
CA GLN A 35 13.89 -16.73 16.72
C GLN A 35 13.34 -17.15 15.34
N LEU A 36 12.82 -16.20 14.57
CA LEU A 36 12.37 -16.45 13.20
C LEU A 36 13.50 -17.04 12.34
N ASN A 37 14.68 -16.44 12.45
CA ASN A 37 15.88 -16.81 11.73
C ASN A 37 16.38 -18.20 12.10
N GLN A 38 16.31 -18.57 13.38
CA GLN A 38 16.66 -19.90 13.85
C GLN A 38 15.83 -20.99 13.15
N HIS A 39 14.54 -20.76 12.88
CA HIS A 39 13.72 -21.73 12.17
C HIS A 39 14.12 -21.92 10.71
N TYR A 40 14.52 -20.85 10.02
CA TYR A 40 15.08 -20.95 8.66
C TYR A 40 16.43 -21.66 8.66
N ASP A 41 17.28 -21.41 9.66
CA ASP A 41 18.58 -22.06 9.80
C ASP A 41 18.43 -23.56 10.11
N THR A 42 17.49 -23.93 10.99
CA THR A 42 17.13 -25.33 11.25
C THR A 42 16.60 -26.02 9.99
N MET A 43 15.67 -25.38 9.28
CA MET A 43 15.15 -25.90 8.00
C MET A 43 16.28 -26.13 6.99
N LEU A 44 17.17 -25.14 6.80
CA LEU A 44 18.30 -25.26 5.88
C LEU A 44 19.26 -26.39 6.29
N ASN A 45 19.57 -26.52 7.57
CA ASN A 45 20.40 -27.60 8.08
C ASN A 45 19.77 -28.97 7.84
N ASN A 46 18.47 -29.12 8.11
CA ASN A 46 17.74 -30.36 7.86
C ASN A 46 17.72 -30.71 6.36
N ILE A 47 17.46 -29.73 5.49
CA ILE A 47 17.51 -29.89 4.03
C ILE A 47 18.91 -30.34 3.60
N ASN A 48 19.97 -29.69 4.09
CA ASN A 48 21.35 -30.02 3.75
C ASN A 48 21.77 -31.41 4.24
N GLN A 49 21.33 -31.82 5.43
CA GLN A 49 21.55 -33.16 5.97
C GLN A 49 20.82 -34.23 5.15
N GLN A 50 19.57 -33.99 4.76
CA GLN A 50 18.80 -34.91 3.91
C GLN A 50 19.45 -35.05 2.54
N ILE A 51 19.85 -33.94 1.91
CA ILE A 51 20.60 -33.96 0.65
C ILE A 51 21.91 -34.77 0.82
N ALA A 52 22.66 -34.55 1.91
CA ALA A 52 23.88 -35.30 2.21
C ALA A 52 23.66 -36.81 2.34
N ALA A 53 22.65 -37.21 3.10
CA ALA A 53 22.31 -38.61 3.32
C ALA A 53 21.89 -39.31 2.00
N GLU A 54 21.13 -38.59 1.16
CA GLU A 54 20.73 -39.09 -0.15
C GLU A 54 21.91 -39.25 -1.10
N ILE A 55 22.82 -38.29 -1.14
CA ILE A 55 24.03 -38.38 -1.96
C ILE A 55 24.95 -39.50 -1.48
N SER A 56 25.17 -39.64 -0.17
CA SER A 56 25.99 -40.73 0.38
C SER A 56 25.42 -42.07 -0.08
N SER A 57 24.10 -42.25 0.04
CA SER A 57 23.48 -43.50 -0.38
C SER A 57 23.46 -43.73 -1.90
N LEU A 58 23.53 -42.67 -2.71
CA LEU A 58 23.68 -42.78 -4.16
C LEU A 58 25.14 -43.09 -4.54
N ALA A 59 26.11 -42.54 -3.83
CA ALA A 59 27.54 -42.78 -4.02
C ALA A 59 27.91 -44.23 -3.66
N ASP A 60 27.37 -44.77 -2.57
CA ASP A 60 27.55 -46.16 -2.16
C ASP A 60 26.96 -47.18 -3.16
N ARG A 61 26.10 -46.72 -4.09
CA ARG A 61 25.35 -47.55 -5.03
C ARG A 61 25.64 -47.30 -6.51
N ASN A 62 26.62 -46.45 -6.85
CA ASN A 62 26.86 -46.12 -8.26
C ASN A 62 27.97 -46.97 -8.90
N ASN A 63 27.51 -47.99 -9.64
CA ASN A 63 27.92 -48.17 -11.02
C ASN A 63 26.67 -47.98 -11.92
N VAL A 64 26.62 -46.82 -12.60
CA VAL A 64 25.84 -46.46 -13.82
C VAL A 64 24.35 -46.00 -13.72
N GLY A 65 24.07 -44.83 -14.35
CA GLY A 65 22.94 -44.56 -15.28
C GLY A 65 21.63 -43.95 -14.76
N LEU A 66 21.52 -42.61 -14.67
CA LEU A 66 20.26 -41.88 -14.31
C LEU A 66 19.47 -41.32 -15.53
N GLU A 67 20.08 -41.29 -16.72
CA GLU A 67 19.48 -40.70 -17.93
C GLU A 67 18.35 -41.57 -18.53
N LEU A 68 18.44 -42.91 -18.44
CA LEU A 68 17.39 -43.83 -18.93
C LEU A 68 16.10 -43.79 -18.08
N ALA A 69 16.17 -43.23 -16.87
CA ALA A 69 15.16 -43.33 -15.83
C ALA A 69 13.89 -42.51 -16.05
N LYS A 70 14.03 -41.38 -16.75
CA LYS A 70 12.96 -40.39 -16.85
C LYS A 70 11.81 -40.81 -17.78
N LYS A 71 11.91 -41.95 -18.47
CA LYS A 71 10.98 -42.33 -19.54
C LYS A 71 9.89 -43.33 -19.18
N GLN A 72 9.99 -44.07 -18.07
CA GLN A 72 9.02 -45.12 -17.73
C GLN A 72 8.90 -45.32 -16.21
N VAL A 73 8.08 -44.52 -15.53
CA VAL A 73 7.52 -44.94 -14.22
C VAL A 73 6.10 -44.40 -14.08
N THR A 74 5.14 -45.29 -13.92
CA THR A 74 3.79 -45.00 -13.41
C THR A 74 3.59 -45.77 -12.09
N ASP A 75 2.85 -45.18 -11.15
CA ASP A 75 2.71 -45.58 -9.74
C ASP A 75 2.32 -47.04 -9.45
N MET A 76 1.85 -47.81 -10.43
CA MET A 76 1.33 -49.17 -10.24
C MET A 76 2.39 -50.28 -10.18
N ASP A 77 3.66 -50.02 -10.49
CA ASP A 77 4.66 -51.09 -10.67
C ASP A 77 5.55 -51.40 -9.46
N VAL A 78 5.55 -50.54 -8.42
CA VAL A 78 6.53 -50.66 -7.30
C VAL A 78 6.36 -51.97 -6.50
N LYS A 79 5.12 -52.42 -6.27
CA LYS A 79 4.84 -53.65 -5.49
C LYS A 79 5.13 -54.93 -6.27
N ALA A 80 4.81 -55.00 -7.55
CA ALA A 80 5.04 -56.18 -8.38
C ALA A 80 6.54 -56.38 -8.67
N TYR A 81 7.28 -55.28 -8.89
CA TYR A 81 8.72 -55.34 -9.10
C TYR A 81 9.51 -55.62 -7.81
N SER A 82 9.04 -55.23 -6.62
CA SER A 82 9.75 -55.54 -5.35
C SER A 82 9.78 -57.04 -5.04
N ALA A 83 8.73 -57.79 -5.39
CA ALA A 83 8.67 -59.23 -5.18
C ALA A 83 9.66 -59.99 -6.08
N LYS A 84 9.73 -59.62 -7.37
CA LYS A 84 10.71 -60.17 -8.32
C LYS A 84 12.15 -59.79 -7.97
N ALA A 85 12.40 -58.54 -7.58
CA ALA A 85 13.73 -58.11 -7.15
C ALA A 85 14.21 -58.86 -5.90
N LYS A 86 13.30 -59.18 -4.96
CA LYS A 86 13.60 -60.02 -3.78
C LYS A 86 14.06 -61.43 -4.18
N GLN A 87 13.39 -62.06 -5.15
CA GLN A 87 13.80 -63.36 -5.68
C GLN A 87 15.21 -63.33 -6.31
N ILE A 88 15.54 -62.27 -7.05
CA ILE A 88 16.86 -62.11 -7.66
C ILE A 88 17.95 -61.90 -6.59
N VAL A 89 17.65 -61.14 -5.52
CA VAL A 89 18.58 -60.93 -4.39
C VAL A 89 18.78 -62.22 -3.58
N GLU A 90 17.74 -63.05 -3.41
CA GLU A 90 17.84 -64.36 -2.77
C GLU A 90 18.70 -65.33 -3.60
N GLN A 91 18.54 -65.35 -4.93
CA GLN A 91 19.40 -66.11 -5.84
C GLN A 91 20.87 -65.63 -5.76
N ALA A 92 21.09 -64.31 -5.72
CA ALA A 92 22.42 -63.73 -5.50
C ALA A 92 23.03 -64.17 -4.16
N ALA A 93 22.23 -64.23 -3.09
CA ALA A 93 22.67 -64.64 -1.76
C ALA A 93 23.07 -66.12 -1.72
N VAL A 94 22.36 -66.99 -2.45
CA VAL A 94 22.71 -68.41 -2.62
C VAL A 94 24.03 -68.55 -3.38
N MET A 95 24.26 -67.77 -4.44
CA MET A 95 25.52 -67.78 -5.18
C MET A 95 26.71 -67.28 -4.34
N ARG A 96 26.51 -66.23 -3.53
CA ARG A 96 27.53 -65.74 -2.58
C ARG A 96 27.88 -66.75 -1.49
N LYS A 97 26.90 -67.51 -0.97
CA LYS A 97 27.15 -68.58 0.00
C LYS A 97 28.01 -69.72 -0.56
N LYS A 98 28.08 -69.88 -1.87
CA LYS A 98 28.95 -70.83 -2.57
C LYS A 98 30.35 -70.28 -2.87
N GLY A 99 30.70 -69.11 -2.34
CA GLY A 99 32.00 -68.45 -2.57
C GLY A 99 32.09 -67.68 -3.89
N HIS A 100 31.00 -67.57 -4.66
CA HIS A 100 31.00 -66.88 -5.95
C HIS A 100 30.76 -65.37 -5.78
N HIS A 101 31.59 -64.54 -6.40
CA HIS A 101 31.39 -63.09 -6.43
C HIS A 101 30.41 -62.72 -7.55
N VAL A 102 29.16 -62.42 -7.16
CA VAL A 102 28.07 -62.14 -8.09
C VAL A 102 28.24 -60.77 -8.75
N THR A 103 28.36 -60.76 -10.08
CA THR A 103 28.47 -59.61 -10.97
C THR A 103 27.33 -59.61 -11.99
N TYR A 104 27.18 -58.52 -12.76
CA TYR A 104 26.17 -58.45 -13.83
C TYR A 104 26.35 -59.54 -14.91
N LYS A 105 27.55 -60.14 -15.04
CA LYS A 105 27.79 -61.22 -16.01
C LYS A 105 27.15 -62.55 -15.61
N ASP A 106 26.71 -62.68 -14.35
CA ASP A 106 26.10 -63.90 -13.81
C ASP A 106 24.58 -63.97 -14.03
N TYR A 107 24.00 -62.95 -14.65
CA TYR A 107 22.57 -62.87 -14.99
C TYR A 107 22.35 -62.70 -16.49
N PRO A 108 21.28 -63.29 -17.07
CA PRO A 108 20.81 -62.98 -18.42
C PRO A 108 20.59 -61.47 -18.62
N GLU A 109 20.88 -60.96 -19.83
CA GLU A 109 20.78 -59.52 -20.15
C GLU A 109 19.38 -58.92 -19.83
N ALA A 110 18.31 -59.69 -20.04
CA ALA A 110 16.95 -59.31 -19.69
C ALA A 110 16.76 -59.06 -18.17
N ILE A 111 17.39 -59.89 -17.32
CA ILE A 111 17.37 -59.73 -15.86
C ILE A 111 18.19 -58.50 -15.44
N ASN A 112 19.34 -58.26 -16.09
CA ASN A 112 20.13 -57.06 -15.86
C ASN A 112 19.38 -55.78 -16.25
N GLN A 113 18.61 -55.81 -17.33
CA GLN A 113 17.76 -54.71 -17.76
C GLN A 113 16.62 -54.45 -16.77
N GLU A 114 15.96 -55.50 -16.27
CA GLU A 114 14.95 -55.37 -15.21
C GLU A 114 15.53 -54.85 -13.89
N LEU A 115 16.73 -55.31 -13.47
CA LEU A 115 17.43 -54.80 -12.29
C LEU A 115 17.79 -53.33 -12.44
N ARG A 116 18.19 -52.89 -13.64
CA ARG A 116 18.43 -51.46 -13.94
C ARG A 116 17.14 -50.65 -13.81
N VAL A 117 16.03 -51.13 -14.36
CA VAL A 117 14.71 -50.49 -14.21
C VAL A 117 14.31 -50.43 -12.74
N TYR A 118 14.41 -51.52 -11.98
CA TYR A 118 14.10 -51.56 -10.54
C TYR A 118 14.98 -50.62 -9.71
N ASN A 119 16.30 -50.68 -9.88
CA ASN A 119 17.23 -49.77 -9.19
C ASN A 119 16.92 -48.32 -9.53
N THR A 120 16.45 -48.07 -10.75
CA THR A 120 16.03 -46.77 -11.23
C THR A 120 14.69 -46.31 -10.63
N THR A 121 13.67 -47.17 -10.59
CA THR A 121 12.38 -46.91 -9.94
C THR A 121 12.56 -46.63 -8.44
N MET A 122 13.42 -47.41 -7.77
CA MET A 122 13.77 -47.17 -6.37
C MET A 122 14.50 -45.84 -6.18
N ARG A 123 15.36 -45.43 -7.12
CA ARG A 123 15.99 -44.10 -7.12
C ARG A 123 14.96 -42.98 -7.33
N VAL A 124 14.03 -43.12 -8.26
CA VAL A 124 12.96 -42.14 -8.52
C VAL A 124 12.07 -41.95 -7.28
N ASN A 125 11.56 -43.04 -6.69
CA ASN A 125 10.75 -42.99 -5.47
C ASN A 125 11.48 -42.32 -4.30
N ARG A 126 12.79 -42.53 -4.21
CA ARG A 126 13.62 -41.94 -3.16
C ARG A 126 13.88 -40.44 -3.39
N LEU A 127 14.02 -40.02 -4.66
CA LEU A 127 14.07 -38.59 -5.00
C LEU A 127 12.73 -37.89 -4.72
N GLU A 128 11.61 -38.55 -4.98
CA GLU A 128 10.28 -38.04 -4.59
C GLU A 128 10.12 -37.98 -3.06
N TYR A 129 10.64 -38.95 -2.33
CA TYR A 129 10.70 -38.90 -0.87
C TYR A 129 11.55 -37.72 -0.35
N LEU A 130 12.72 -37.47 -0.95
CA LEU A 130 13.55 -36.31 -0.62
C LEU A 130 12.81 -34.99 -0.89
N ARG A 131 12.13 -34.88 -2.04
CA ARG A 131 11.28 -33.72 -2.38
C ARG A 131 10.19 -33.49 -1.34
N ALA A 132 9.48 -34.55 -0.94
CA ALA A 132 8.42 -34.47 0.06
C ALA A 132 8.94 -34.03 1.44
N ASN A 133 10.09 -34.55 1.87
CA ASN A 133 10.70 -34.14 3.14
C ASN A 133 11.19 -32.69 3.13
N ILE A 134 11.79 -32.24 2.03
CA ILE A 134 12.20 -30.84 1.88
C ILE A 134 10.98 -29.91 1.89
N ALA A 135 9.91 -30.27 1.19
CA ALA A 135 8.65 -29.53 1.21
C ALA A 135 8.05 -29.47 2.63
N LEU A 136 8.15 -30.56 3.40
CA LEU A 136 7.72 -30.61 4.80
C LEU A 136 8.56 -29.67 5.69
N GLU A 137 9.89 -29.61 5.51
CA GLU A 137 10.74 -28.69 6.26
C GLU A 137 10.39 -27.22 5.95
N VAL A 138 10.13 -26.89 4.68
CA VAL A 138 9.66 -25.55 4.28
C VAL A 138 8.31 -25.22 4.92
N ALA A 139 7.38 -26.18 4.97
CA ALA A 139 6.08 -26.00 5.61
C ALA A 139 6.20 -25.77 7.13
N LYS A 140 7.07 -26.52 7.83
CA LYS A 140 7.34 -26.30 9.26
C LYS A 140 7.89 -24.91 9.53
N ALA A 141 8.89 -24.46 8.76
CA ALA A 141 9.45 -23.12 8.90
C ALA A 141 8.38 -22.03 8.64
N SER A 142 7.52 -22.25 7.66
CA SER A 142 6.40 -21.35 7.32
C SER A 142 5.41 -21.16 8.46
N LEU A 143 5.00 -22.27 9.11
CA LEU A 143 4.08 -22.24 10.25
C LEU A 143 4.69 -21.52 11.45
N ASN A 144 5.96 -21.80 11.76
CA ASN A 144 6.67 -21.12 12.84
C ASN A 144 6.81 -19.62 12.57
N ALA A 145 7.13 -19.24 11.32
CA ALA A 145 7.20 -17.85 10.91
C ALA A 145 5.87 -17.12 11.08
N ALA A 146 4.75 -17.76 10.74
CA ALA A 146 3.41 -17.19 10.90
C ALA A 146 3.05 -17.01 12.38
N SER A 147 3.31 -18.02 13.20
CA SER A 147 3.07 -17.98 14.65
C SER A 147 3.88 -16.87 15.34
N ILE A 148 5.20 -16.82 15.10
CA ILE A 148 6.08 -15.80 15.69
C ILE A 148 5.65 -14.40 15.25
N THR A 149 5.35 -14.22 13.96
CA THR A 149 4.91 -12.91 13.44
C THR A 149 3.60 -12.50 14.09
N GLY A 150 2.58 -13.35 14.07
CA GLY A 150 1.27 -13.04 14.66
C GLY A 150 1.35 -12.69 16.14
N ASN A 151 2.04 -13.52 16.93
CA ASN A 151 2.20 -13.31 18.37
C ASN A 151 2.98 -12.01 18.66
N THR A 152 4.07 -11.77 17.94
CA THR A 152 4.87 -10.54 18.10
C THR A 152 4.04 -9.29 17.80
N LEU A 153 3.23 -9.30 16.73
CA LEU A 153 2.39 -8.16 16.36
C LEU A 153 1.31 -7.87 17.42
N VAL A 154 0.66 -8.91 17.95
CA VAL A 154 -0.33 -8.80 19.03
C VAL A 154 0.32 -8.23 20.29
N ASP A 155 1.44 -8.83 20.73
CA ASP A 155 2.15 -8.42 21.94
C ASP A 155 2.63 -6.98 21.86
N ARG A 156 3.18 -6.57 20.70
CA ARG A 156 3.65 -5.21 20.46
C ARG A 156 2.52 -4.19 20.51
N TYR A 157 1.39 -4.50 19.88
CA TYR A 157 0.23 -3.62 19.89
C TYR A 157 -0.34 -3.44 21.30
N ILE A 158 -0.48 -4.54 22.06
CA ILE A 158 -0.97 -4.50 23.46
C ILE A 158 -0.01 -3.71 24.35
N ALA A 159 1.29 -4.02 24.27
CA ALA A 159 2.30 -3.37 25.10
C ALA A 159 2.37 -1.85 24.85
N GLU A 160 2.34 -1.43 23.58
CA GLU A 160 2.36 -0.02 23.23
C GLU A 160 1.06 0.70 23.62
N THR A 161 -0.10 0.06 23.43
CA THR A 161 -1.39 0.62 23.85
C THR A 161 -1.46 0.83 25.36
N LYS A 162 -0.94 -0.12 26.16
CA LYS A 162 -0.82 0.00 27.62
C LYS A 162 0.17 1.09 28.02
N ARG A 163 1.33 1.17 27.35
CA ARG A 163 2.34 2.21 27.61
C ARG A 163 1.76 3.60 27.35
N GLN A 164 1.11 3.80 26.21
CA GLN A 164 0.47 5.07 25.86
C GLN A 164 -0.66 5.42 26.82
N ALA A 165 -1.46 4.44 27.26
CA ALA A 165 -2.50 4.68 28.27
C ALA A 165 -1.93 5.25 29.56
N GLY A 166 -0.82 4.69 30.05
CA GLY A 166 -0.10 5.17 31.23
C GLY A 166 0.50 6.58 31.03
N ILE A 167 1.15 6.83 29.89
CA ILE A 167 1.79 8.13 29.59
C ILE A 167 0.75 9.25 29.40
N LEU A 168 -0.37 8.95 28.76
CA LEU A 168 -1.45 9.90 28.47
C LEU A 168 -2.42 10.07 29.65
N GLY A 169 -2.35 9.23 30.69
CA GLY A 169 -3.29 9.24 31.81
C GLY A 169 -4.72 8.89 31.39
N ILE A 170 -4.87 8.00 30.41
CA ILE A 170 -6.16 7.62 29.81
C ILE A 170 -6.54 6.15 30.11
N SER A 171 -6.02 5.60 31.21
CA SER A 171 -6.39 4.27 31.70
C SER A 171 -7.93 4.11 31.71
N GLY A 172 -8.44 3.00 31.18
CA GLY A 172 -9.87 2.76 30.96
C GLY A 172 -10.40 3.23 29.59
N LYS A 173 -9.93 4.36 29.03
CA LYS A 173 -10.36 4.81 27.69
C LYS A 173 -9.79 3.96 26.56
N ASN A 174 -8.63 3.37 26.78
CA ASN A 174 -7.97 2.47 25.83
C ASN A 174 -8.47 1.03 25.88
N ASP A 175 -9.36 0.67 26.81
CA ASP A 175 -9.83 -0.72 26.98
C ASP A 175 -10.55 -1.23 25.74
N SER A 176 -11.26 -0.35 25.03
CA SER A 176 -11.89 -0.69 23.76
C SER A 176 -10.87 -0.96 22.62
N MET A 177 -9.59 -0.64 22.80
CA MET A 177 -8.51 -1.00 21.88
C MET A 177 -7.88 -2.36 22.24
N LEU A 178 -8.13 -2.87 23.45
CA LEU A 178 -7.50 -4.08 23.99
C LEU A 178 -8.40 -5.31 23.96
N ASN A 179 -9.64 -5.20 23.45
CA ASN A 179 -10.45 -6.38 23.18
C ASN A 179 -9.97 -7.10 21.92
N ASN A 180 -10.28 -8.40 21.82
CA ASN A 180 -9.83 -9.25 20.73
C ASN A 180 -10.23 -8.74 19.35
N VAL A 181 -11.43 -8.15 19.20
CA VAL A 181 -11.92 -7.63 17.92
C VAL A 181 -11.06 -6.45 17.46
N ALA A 182 -10.76 -5.50 18.36
CA ALA A 182 -9.92 -4.35 18.06
C ALA A 182 -8.46 -4.76 17.76
N ILE A 183 -7.91 -5.69 18.53
CA ILE A 183 -6.56 -6.23 18.32
C ILE A 183 -6.47 -6.89 16.94
N GLN A 184 -7.39 -7.80 16.63
CA GLN A 184 -7.39 -8.48 15.34
C GLN A 184 -7.65 -7.49 14.20
N GLY A 185 -8.58 -6.55 14.37
CA GLY A 185 -8.86 -5.51 13.38
C GLY A 185 -7.64 -4.65 13.01
N VAL A 186 -6.68 -4.47 13.92
CA VAL A 186 -5.40 -3.81 13.61
C VAL A 186 -4.36 -4.79 13.07
N VAL A 187 -4.20 -5.95 13.69
CA VAL A 187 -3.15 -6.92 13.33
C VAL A 187 -3.40 -7.51 11.94
N THR A 188 -4.62 -7.87 11.60
CA THR A 188 -4.98 -8.49 10.30
C THR A 188 -5.45 -7.48 9.26
N ALA A 189 -5.36 -6.18 9.55
CA ALA A 189 -5.74 -5.12 8.62
C ALA A 189 -5.02 -5.24 7.27
N ASP A 190 -5.77 -5.08 6.19
CA ASP A 190 -5.21 -4.98 4.85
C ASP A 190 -4.50 -3.65 4.65
N VAL A 191 -3.29 -3.73 4.10
CA VAL A 191 -2.48 -2.56 3.74
C VAL A 191 -2.21 -2.69 2.26
N ASN A 192 -2.55 -1.70 1.43
CA ASN A 192 -2.30 -1.76 -0.02
C ASN A 192 -2.78 -3.08 -0.68
N GLY A 193 -3.96 -3.57 -0.28
CA GLY A 193 -4.61 -4.76 -0.87
C GLY A 193 -4.19 -6.12 -0.31
N ALA A 194 -3.36 -6.18 0.74
CA ALA A 194 -3.01 -7.45 1.40
C ALA A 194 -2.62 -7.25 2.88
N ASN A 195 -3.01 -8.18 3.75
CA ASN A 195 -2.52 -8.27 5.13
C ASN A 195 -1.18 -9.02 5.23
N TRP A 196 -0.52 -8.95 6.38
CA TRP A 196 0.78 -9.59 6.60
C TRP A 196 0.77 -11.10 6.42
N SER A 197 -0.32 -11.78 6.80
CA SER A 197 -0.41 -13.23 6.76
C SER A 197 -0.44 -13.72 5.31
N SER A 198 -1.23 -13.07 4.45
CA SER A 198 -1.30 -13.36 3.01
C SER A 198 0.05 -13.10 2.32
N ARG A 199 0.76 -12.01 2.68
CA ARG A 199 2.12 -11.73 2.20
C ARG A 199 3.11 -12.80 2.61
N LEU A 200 3.04 -13.23 3.87
CA LEU A 200 3.90 -14.28 4.39
C LEU A 200 3.63 -15.57 3.61
N TRP A 201 2.37 -15.98 3.44
CA TRP A 201 2.02 -17.17 2.67
C TRP A 201 2.49 -17.09 1.21
N ALA A 202 2.31 -15.95 0.54
CA ALA A 202 2.84 -15.74 -0.80
C ALA A 202 4.36 -15.89 -0.86
N ASN A 203 5.07 -15.37 0.15
CA ASN A 203 6.52 -15.56 0.26
C ASN A 203 6.88 -17.04 0.45
N GLN A 204 6.11 -17.80 1.22
CA GLN A 204 6.38 -19.22 1.44
C GLN A 204 6.13 -20.08 0.20
N VAL A 205 5.10 -19.76 -0.59
CA VAL A 205 4.89 -20.40 -1.89
C VAL A 205 6.10 -20.15 -2.80
N GLY A 206 6.63 -18.92 -2.81
CA GLY A 206 7.84 -18.57 -3.57
C GLY A 206 9.11 -19.28 -3.06
N LEU A 207 9.30 -19.39 -1.74
CA LEU A 207 10.41 -20.13 -1.15
C LEU A 207 10.36 -21.60 -1.57
N ARG A 208 9.19 -22.23 -1.41
CA ARG A 208 8.97 -23.63 -1.78
C ARG A 208 9.31 -23.89 -3.24
N ALA A 209 8.78 -23.06 -4.15
CA ALA A 209 9.02 -23.21 -5.58
C ALA A 209 10.52 -23.08 -5.93
N ASN A 210 11.22 -22.11 -5.35
CA ASN A 210 12.66 -21.94 -5.59
C ASN A 210 13.50 -23.07 -5.00
N VAL A 211 13.16 -23.56 -3.82
CA VAL A 211 13.82 -24.72 -3.18
C VAL A 211 13.62 -25.98 -4.05
N GLU A 212 12.40 -26.23 -4.53
CA GLU A 212 12.07 -27.33 -5.43
C GLU A 212 12.85 -27.21 -6.76
N GLN A 213 12.97 -26.01 -7.32
CA GLN A 213 13.73 -25.76 -8.55
C GLN A 213 15.24 -26.00 -8.36
N VAL A 214 15.84 -25.49 -7.27
CA VAL A 214 17.25 -25.71 -6.94
C VAL A 214 17.51 -27.21 -6.76
N LEU A 215 16.63 -27.91 -6.06
CA LEU A 215 16.72 -29.34 -5.87
C LEU A 215 16.63 -30.10 -7.20
N ALA A 216 15.62 -29.82 -8.02
CA ALA A 216 15.42 -30.47 -9.31
C ALA A 216 16.62 -30.28 -10.26
N THR A 217 17.15 -29.05 -10.31
CA THR A 217 18.32 -28.71 -11.15
C THR A 217 19.58 -29.40 -10.66
N GLY A 218 19.84 -29.36 -9.36
CA GLY A 218 21.04 -29.99 -8.80
C GLY A 218 21.01 -31.52 -8.93
N LEU A 219 19.83 -32.14 -8.81
CA LEU A 219 19.66 -33.59 -8.98
C LEU A 219 19.83 -34.01 -10.45
N ALA A 220 19.37 -33.19 -11.40
CA ALA A 220 19.52 -33.48 -12.82
C ALA A 220 20.98 -33.47 -13.27
N HIS A 221 21.81 -32.58 -12.70
CA HIS A 221 23.21 -32.39 -13.12
C HIS A 221 24.23 -33.04 -12.17
N PHE A 222 23.79 -33.68 -11.08
CA PHE A 222 24.66 -34.23 -10.02
C PHE A 222 25.65 -33.23 -9.41
N ASP A 223 25.41 -31.93 -9.54
CA ASP A 223 26.26 -30.88 -8.98
C ASP A 223 25.80 -30.50 -7.56
N VAL A 224 26.16 -31.38 -6.63
CA VAL A 224 25.84 -31.27 -5.20
C VAL A 224 26.36 -29.98 -4.58
N LYS A 225 27.60 -29.60 -4.93
CA LYS A 225 28.28 -28.46 -4.31
C LYS A 225 27.57 -27.18 -4.69
N ARG A 226 27.23 -27.03 -5.97
CA ARG A 226 26.46 -25.89 -6.47
C ARG A 226 25.03 -25.89 -5.92
N MET A 227 24.37 -27.05 -5.86
CA MET A 227 23.02 -27.17 -5.28
C MET A 227 22.98 -26.67 -3.84
N ARG A 228 23.90 -27.10 -2.97
CA ARG A 228 23.97 -26.63 -1.57
C ARG A 228 24.20 -25.13 -1.48
N SER A 229 25.10 -24.60 -2.29
CA SER A 229 25.37 -23.15 -2.33
C SER A 229 24.13 -22.35 -2.73
N LEU A 230 23.43 -22.78 -3.79
CA LEU A 230 22.18 -22.15 -4.24
C LEU A 230 21.06 -22.30 -3.22
N MET A 231 20.97 -23.43 -2.53
CA MET A 231 19.99 -23.68 -1.47
C MET A 231 20.18 -22.68 -0.32
N THR A 232 21.41 -22.54 0.17
CA THR A 232 21.75 -21.57 1.22
C THR A 232 21.43 -20.15 0.79
N ALA A 233 21.83 -19.75 -0.42
CA ALA A 233 21.56 -18.41 -0.94
C ALA A 233 20.04 -18.15 -1.06
N THR A 234 19.28 -19.14 -1.53
CA THR A 234 17.82 -19.07 -1.63
C THR A 234 17.19 -18.86 -0.27
N VAL A 235 17.51 -19.71 0.71
CA VAL A 235 16.94 -19.60 2.07
C VAL A 235 17.33 -18.27 2.72
N HIS A 236 18.58 -17.80 2.59
CA HIS A 236 19.00 -16.52 3.12
C HIS A 236 18.25 -15.32 2.51
N ASN A 237 18.00 -15.34 1.19
CA ASN A 237 17.22 -14.28 0.53
C ASN A 237 15.78 -14.24 1.07
N TRP A 238 15.16 -15.40 1.24
CA TRP A 238 13.80 -15.49 1.77
C TRP A 238 13.70 -15.13 3.26
N ARG A 239 14.71 -15.50 4.05
CA ARG A 239 14.89 -15.05 5.43
C ARG A 239 14.89 -13.53 5.52
N TYR A 240 15.67 -12.84 4.67
CA TYR A 240 15.68 -11.38 4.62
C TYR A 240 14.31 -10.77 4.26
N VAL A 241 13.57 -11.40 3.33
CA VAL A 241 12.21 -10.98 2.97
C VAL A 241 11.26 -11.09 4.17
N ALA A 242 11.35 -12.18 4.94
CA ALA A 242 10.56 -12.39 6.15
C ALA A 242 10.91 -11.39 7.26
N ASP A 243 12.20 -11.13 7.49
CA ASP A 243 12.68 -10.13 8.47
C ASP A 243 12.14 -8.73 8.14
N ARG A 244 12.23 -8.33 6.87
CA ARG A 244 11.69 -7.04 6.40
C ARG A 244 10.18 -6.95 6.60
N LEU A 245 9.44 -8.03 6.32
CA LEU A 245 7.99 -8.08 6.52
C LEU A 245 7.65 -7.91 8.00
N LEU A 246 8.28 -8.69 8.88
CA LEU A 246 8.08 -8.60 10.33
C LEU A 246 8.38 -7.19 10.85
N ASN A 247 9.53 -6.62 10.50
CA ASN A 247 9.92 -5.26 10.91
C ASN A 247 8.88 -4.21 10.47
N THR A 248 8.41 -4.31 9.22
CA THR A 248 7.46 -3.38 8.63
C THR A 248 6.11 -3.44 9.34
N GLU A 249 5.63 -4.65 9.63
CA GLU A 249 4.35 -4.85 10.30
C GLU A 249 4.41 -4.51 11.79
N ILE A 250 5.55 -4.76 12.48
CA ILE A 250 5.76 -4.30 13.86
C ILE A 250 5.64 -2.78 13.92
N SER A 251 6.33 -2.06 13.03
CA SER A 251 6.25 -0.59 12.99
C SER A 251 4.84 -0.09 12.70
N ARG A 252 4.09 -0.80 11.85
CA ARG A 252 2.68 -0.47 11.58
C ARG A 252 1.82 -0.61 12.83
N VAL A 253 1.89 -1.74 13.53
CA VAL A 253 1.03 -1.95 14.72
C VAL A 253 1.41 -1.00 15.86
N LEU A 254 2.69 -0.69 16.03
CA LEU A 254 3.15 0.33 16.99
C LEU A 254 2.59 1.70 16.64
N TYR A 255 2.67 2.12 15.38
CA TYR A 255 2.09 3.37 14.91
C TYR A 255 0.58 3.43 15.13
N MET A 256 -0.15 2.35 14.84
CA MET A 256 -1.60 2.29 15.05
C MET A 256 -1.97 2.37 16.54
N ALA A 257 -1.19 1.74 17.42
CA ALA A 257 -1.38 1.85 18.87
C ALA A 257 -1.16 3.29 19.36
N GLN A 258 -0.11 3.96 18.87
CA GLN A 258 0.17 5.36 19.17
C GLN A 258 -0.93 6.28 18.67
N TRP A 259 -1.24 6.20 17.38
CA TRP A 259 -2.24 7.02 16.72
C TRP A 259 -3.62 6.87 17.38
N GLY A 260 -4.05 5.63 17.65
CA GLY A 260 -5.32 5.35 18.31
C GLY A 260 -5.38 5.88 19.74
N SER A 261 -4.29 5.72 20.50
CA SER A 261 -4.21 6.22 21.88
C SER A 261 -4.23 7.75 21.95
N ILE A 262 -3.50 8.41 21.06
CA ILE A 262 -3.46 9.88 20.94
C ILE A 262 -4.84 10.42 20.57
N LYS A 263 -5.51 9.80 19.58
CA LYS A 263 -6.88 10.14 19.18
C LYS A 263 -7.86 10.03 20.35
N LYS A 264 -7.79 8.92 21.10
CA LYS A 264 -8.66 8.67 22.27
C LYS A 264 -8.37 9.60 23.45
N ALA A 265 -7.13 10.01 23.61
CA ALA A 265 -6.76 11.05 24.58
C ALA A 265 -7.33 12.41 24.21
N GLY A 266 -7.65 12.62 22.94
CA GLY A 266 -8.23 13.85 22.43
C GLY A 266 -7.20 14.84 21.89
N TYR A 267 -5.95 14.43 21.66
CA TYR A 267 -4.96 15.36 21.13
C TYR A 267 -5.15 15.58 19.62
N ARG A 268 -5.25 16.85 19.21
CA ARG A 268 -5.25 17.28 17.80
C ARG A 268 -3.87 17.16 17.16
N PHE A 269 -2.81 17.48 17.90
CA PHE A 269 -1.46 17.56 17.35
C PHE A 269 -0.56 16.42 17.83
N VAL A 270 0.35 16.04 16.94
CA VAL A 270 1.40 15.06 17.20
C VAL A 270 2.74 15.60 16.75
N LYS A 271 3.79 15.13 17.40
CA LYS A 271 5.17 15.33 17.01
C LYS A 271 5.78 14.04 16.48
N TRP A 272 6.42 14.15 15.33
CA TRP A 272 7.19 13.08 14.72
C TRP A 272 8.49 12.83 15.50
N ILE A 273 8.76 11.57 15.81
CA ILE A 273 9.94 11.12 16.54
C ILE A 273 10.79 10.24 15.61
N ASN A 274 11.95 10.77 15.22
CA ASN A 274 12.91 10.03 14.42
C ASN A 274 13.53 8.87 15.20
N GLU A 275 13.68 7.73 14.55
CA GLU A 275 14.52 6.64 15.05
C GLU A 275 16.00 7.06 15.11
N PRO A 276 16.84 6.37 15.90
CA PRO A 276 18.25 6.75 16.08
C PRO A 276 19.05 6.89 14.78
N LYS A 277 18.73 6.09 13.76
CA LYS A 277 19.37 6.09 12.44
C LYS A 277 18.36 6.45 11.33
N ALA A 278 17.54 7.46 11.58
CA ALA A 278 16.51 7.88 10.62
C ALA A 278 17.12 8.22 9.25
N CYS A 279 16.53 7.68 8.19
CA CYS A 279 16.94 7.96 6.82
C CYS A 279 16.60 9.42 6.43
N LEU A 280 17.11 9.87 5.28
CA LEU A 280 16.86 11.23 4.77
C LEU A 280 15.36 11.55 4.66
N LEU A 281 14.54 10.60 4.21
CA LEU A 281 13.09 10.76 4.11
C LEU A 281 12.44 11.01 5.49
N CYS A 282 12.72 10.14 6.45
CA CYS A 282 12.17 10.25 7.80
C CYS A 282 12.68 11.51 8.52
N SER A 283 13.96 11.84 8.34
CA SER A 283 14.55 13.07 8.86
C SER A 283 13.84 14.30 8.29
N ALA A 284 13.56 14.33 6.99
CA ALA A 284 12.80 15.41 6.35
C ALA A 284 11.38 15.54 6.90
N ILE A 285 10.68 14.42 7.15
CA ILE A 285 9.36 14.42 7.81
C ILE A 285 9.46 15.01 9.22
N GLY A 286 10.48 14.62 9.98
CA GLY A 286 10.74 15.14 11.32
C GLY A 286 11.13 16.62 11.37
N GLN A 287 11.63 17.18 10.26
CA GLN A 287 12.05 18.59 10.17
C GLN A 287 11.01 19.51 9.52
N LYS A 288 10.11 18.95 8.70
CA LYS A 288 9.08 19.71 7.99
C LYS A 288 8.23 20.54 8.95
N ASN A 289 8.05 21.81 8.63
CA ASN A 289 7.10 22.67 9.31
C ASN A 289 5.76 22.64 8.56
N SER A 290 4.71 22.12 9.22
CA SER A 290 3.35 22.04 8.65
C SER A 290 2.47 23.23 9.04
N GLY A 291 3.06 24.32 9.50
CA GLY A 291 2.38 25.50 10.04
C GLY A 291 2.35 25.55 11.57
N PHE A 292 2.66 24.42 12.23
CA PHE A 292 2.58 24.26 13.69
C PHE A 292 3.95 24.05 14.35
N GLY A 293 5.03 24.22 13.59
CA GLY A 293 6.41 23.97 14.01
C GLY A 293 7.02 22.71 13.40
N SER A 294 8.33 22.52 13.61
CA SER A 294 9.11 21.45 12.98
C SER A 294 8.71 20.06 13.48
N GLY A 295 8.33 19.19 12.53
CA GLY A 295 7.90 17.83 12.80
C GLY A 295 6.56 17.73 13.50
N ILE A 296 5.78 18.82 13.53
CA ILE A 296 4.47 18.88 14.18
C ILE A 296 3.38 18.81 13.11
N TYR A 297 2.40 17.95 13.36
CA TYR A 297 1.30 17.65 12.46
C TYR A 297 -0.01 17.59 13.24
N GLU A 298 -1.12 17.89 12.58
CA GLU A 298 -2.40 17.36 13.03
C GLU A 298 -2.37 15.82 12.92
N TYR A 299 -2.96 15.13 13.88
CA TYR A 299 -2.83 13.67 14.01
C TYR A 299 -3.37 12.90 12.78
N ASP A 300 -4.29 13.46 11.99
CA ASP A 300 -4.86 12.87 10.77
C ASP A 300 -4.09 13.24 9.50
N LYS A 301 -3.16 14.20 9.59
CA LYS A 301 -2.27 14.64 8.51
C LYS A 301 -0.83 14.17 8.68
N VAL A 302 -0.49 13.55 9.82
CA VAL A 302 0.83 12.97 10.03
C VAL A 302 1.06 11.81 9.05
N PRO A 303 2.22 11.73 8.39
CA PRO A 303 2.51 10.60 7.51
C PRO A 303 2.38 9.26 8.24
N SER A 304 1.67 8.32 7.65
CA SER A 304 1.48 6.98 8.24
C SER A 304 2.77 6.14 8.17
N ILE A 305 3.09 5.43 9.25
CA ILE A 305 4.23 4.52 9.32
C ILE A 305 3.74 3.07 9.17
N PRO A 306 4.28 2.26 8.24
CA PRO A 306 5.27 2.57 7.22
C PRO A 306 4.67 2.99 5.86
N ALA A 307 3.35 3.04 5.71
CA ALA A 307 2.68 3.15 4.41
C ALA A 307 3.03 4.43 3.61
N GLN A 308 3.43 5.51 4.28
CA GLN A 308 3.91 6.75 3.65
C GLN A 308 5.38 7.05 3.98
N THR A 309 6.11 6.09 4.55
CA THR A 309 7.56 6.18 4.75
C THR A 309 8.29 5.12 3.92
N HIS A 310 8.74 4.03 4.54
CA HIS A 310 9.49 2.96 3.90
C HIS A 310 9.43 1.66 4.74
N PRO A 311 9.69 0.50 4.12
CA PRO A 311 9.93 -0.74 4.87
C PRO A 311 11.05 -0.56 5.90
N ASN A 312 10.95 -1.25 7.04
CA ASN A 312 11.88 -1.14 8.18
C ASN A 312 11.91 0.21 8.94
N CYS A 313 11.07 1.19 8.60
CA CYS A 313 11.02 2.46 9.34
C CYS A 313 10.70 2.20 10.83
N ARG A 314 11.50 2.72 11.77
CA ARG A 314 11.25 2.60 13.23
C ARG A 314 10.91 3.93 13.91
N CYS A 315 10.51 4.92 13.12
CA CYS A 315 10.05 6.20 13.65
C CYS A 315 8.72 6.02 14.41
N ALA A 316 8.36 7.01 15.21
CA ALA A 316 7.17 7.01 16.04
C ALA A 316 6.48 8.38 16.02
N ILE A 317 5.30 8.46 16.63
CA ILE A 317 4.61 9.71 16.90
C ILE A 317 4.35 9.86 18.40
N SER A 318 4.35 11.09 18.89
CA SER A 318 3.94 11.42 20.26
C SER A 318 2.88 12.50 20.26
N ALA A 319 1.95 12.48 21.22
CA ALA A 319 1.06 13.63 21.43
C ALA A 319 1.88 14.91 21.67
N TYR A 320 1.39 16.03 21.16
CA TYR A 320 2.04 17.32 21.30
C TYR A 320 1.03 18.43 21.56
N TRP A 321 1.50 19.53 22.14
CA TRP A 321 0.70 20.73 22.40
C TRP A 321 1.28 21.92 21.66
N VAL A 322 0.44 22.60 20.88
CA VAL A 322 0.78 23.82 20.15
C VAL A 322 0.18 25.02 20.89
N ASP A 323 1.03 25.96 21.29
CA ASP A 323 0.58 27.17 21.96
C ASP A 323 -0.15 28.10 20.99
N GLY A 324 -1.25 28.71 21.44
CA GLY A 324 -2.08 29.60 20.62
C GLY A 324 -3.12 28.90 19.74
N GLU A 325 -3.14 27.56 19.72
CA GLU A 325 -4.09 26.75 18.93
C GLU A 325 -5.07 26.00 19.83
N SER A 326 -6.25 25.63 19.30
CA SER A 326 -7.04 24.58 19.93
C SER A 326 -6.35 23.22 19.77
N ASN A 327 -6.12 22.53 20.88
CA ASN A 327 -5.41 21.25 20.93
C ASN A 327 -6.35 20.04 21.03
N ASP A 328 -7.66 20.26 21.08
CA ASP A 328 -8.64 19.17 21.17
C ASP A 328 -8.94 18.58 19.78
N VAL A 329 -8.94 17.25 19.69
CA VAL A 329 -9.32 16.46 18.51
C VAL A 329 -10.73 16.85 18.03
N LYS A 330 -11.62 17.31 18.91
CA LYS A 330 -12.95 17.79 18.53
C LYS A 330 -12.92 19.06 17.68
N ASP A 331 -11.80 19.78 17.74
CA ASP A 331 -11.58 21.02 17.00
C ASP A 331 -10.68 20.81 15.79
N LEU A 332 -10.36 19.55 15.47
CA LEU A 332 -9.87 19.18 14.15
C LEU A 332 -10.84 19.65 13.08
N GLY A 333 -10.33 20.47 12.18
CA GLY A 333 -11.14 21.12 11.16
C GLY A 333 -11.87 22.40 11.63
N LYS A 334 -12.09 22.61 12.93
CA LYS A 334 -12.74 23.82 13.45
C LYS A 334 -11.87 25.07 13.36
N GLU A 335 -10.56 24.91 13.27
CA GLU A 335 -9.64 25.94 12.80
C GLU A 335 -8.72 25.35 11.72
N SER A 336 -9.28 25.12 10.52
CA SER A 336 -8.58 25.17 9.20
C SER A 336 -9.36 24.58 8.02
N ASN A 337 -10.64 24.16 8.16
CA ASN A 337 -11.45 23.70 7.02
C ASN A 337 -12.22 24.80 6.27
N SER A 338 -11.96 26.08 6.57
CA SER A 338 -12.53 27.24 5.87
C SER A 338 -11.84 27.58 4.52
N SER A 339 -10.86 26.79 4.05
CA SER A 339 -9.88 27.25 3.05
C SER A 339 -9.88 26.56 1.67
N ILE A 340 -10.51 25.39 1.46
CA ILE A 340 -10.57 24.80 0.10
C ILE A 340 -11.77 25.37 -0.67
N LYS A 341 -11.53 26.54 -1.25
CA LYS A 341 -12.44 27.26 -2.13
C LYS A 341 -12.12 26.93 -3.58
N GLU A 342 -13.15 26.85 -4.42
CA GLU A 342 -13.03 27.04 -5.87
C GLU A 342 -12.64 28.50 -6.09
N LYS A 343 -11.72 28.78 -7.01
CA LYS A 343 -11.15 30.13 -7.18
C LYS A 343 -10.82 30.43 -8.63
N GLY A 344 -11.34 31.55 -9.11
CA GLY A 344 -10.79 32.29 -10.23
C GLY A 344 -9.36 32.73 -9.93
N GLY A 345 -8.48 32.59 -10.92
CA GLY A 345 -7.10 33.08 -10.83
C GLY A 345 -7.06 34.61 -10.83
N SER A 346 -5.97 35.20 -10.32
CA SER A 346 -5.76 36.67 -10.30
C SER A 346 -5.65 37.30 -11.69
N TRP A 347 -5.46 36.47 -12.72
CA TRP A 347 -5.35 36.88 -14.11
C TRP A 347 -6.71 36.77 -14.82
N ARG A 348 -6.97 37.69 -15.78
CA ARG A 348 -8.27 37.88 -16.43
C ARG A 348 -8.15 37.92 -17.96
N SER A 349 -9.10 37.27 -18.63
CA SER A 349 -9.40 37.41 -20.06
C SER A 349 -10.68 38.23 -20.22
N GLY A 350 -10.64 39.35 -20.94
CA GLY A 350 -11.84 40.18 -21.19
C GLY A 350 -12.45 40.80 -19.92
N THR A 351 -13.78 40.87 -19.84
CA THR A 351 -14.52 41.51 -18.74
C THR A 351 -15.46 40.53 -18.05
N ASN A 352 -15.94 40.88 -16.85
CA ASN A 352 -16.97 40.11 -16.13
C ASN A 352 -18.40 40.41 -16.62
N LYS A 353 -18.54 41.14 -17.74
CA LYS A 353 -19.83 41.44 -18.37
C LYS A 353 -20.31 40.24 -19.19
N VAL A 354 -21.53 39.80 -18.94
CA VAL A 354 -22.15 38.68 -19.65
C VAL A 354 -22.83 39.18 -20.93
N ASN A 355 -22.57 38.51 -22.07
CA ASN A 355 -23.26 38.78 -23.33
C ASN A 355 -24.57 37.98 -23.40
N TRP A 356 -25.68 38.60 -23.00
CA TRP A 356 -26.99 37.94 -22.97
C TRP A 356 -27.51 37.49 -24.34
N ASN A 357 -27.15 38.17 -25.43
CA ASN A 357 -27.55 37.73 -26.77
C ASN A 357 -26.91 36.37 -27.11
N TYR A 358 -25.64 36.20 -26.73
CA TYR A 358 -24.94 34.93 -26.91
C TYR A 358 -25.40 33.87 -25.91
N ILE A 359 -25.52 34.18 -24.61
CA ILE A 359 -25.98 33.22 -23.59
C ILE A 359 -27.40 32.71 -23.86
N ASN A 360 -28.26 33.53 -24.48
CA ASN A 360 -29.62 33.11 -24.85
C ASN A 360 -29.70 32.41 -26.22
N SER A 361 -28.60 32.38 -26.99
CA SER A 361 -28.55 31.74 -28.30
C SER A 361 -28.64 30.20 -28.21
N GLU A 362 -29.07 29.56 -29.30
CA GLU A 362 -29.07 28.11 -29.39
C GLU A 362 -27.66 27.53 -29.35
N GLU A 363 -26.68 28.24 -29.94
CA GLU A 363 -25.27 27.87 -29.93
C GLU A 363 -24.73 27.67 -28.51
N PHE A 364 -25.05 28.58 -27.58
CA PHE A 364 -24.62 28.42 -26.19
C PHE A 364 -25.40 27.30 -25.48
N LYS A 365 -26.71 27.18 -25.75
CA LYS A 365 -27.58 26.18 -25.10
C LYS A 365 -27.21 24.75 -25.50
N SER A 366 -26.85 24.52 -26.77
CA SER A 366 -26.51 23.19 -27.29
C SER A 366 -25.22 22.61 -26.70
N LYS A 367 -24.34 23.45 -26.14
CA LYS A 367 -23.11 23.00 -25.44
C LYS A 367 -23.41 22.03 -24.31
N PHE A 368 -24.55 22.19 -23.65
CA PHE A 368 -24.91 21.39 -22.48
C PHE A 368 -25.38 19.98 -22.85
N ASP A 369 -25.84 19.76 -24.09
CA ASP A 369 -26.52 18.53 -24.51
C ASP A 369 -25.64 17.28 -24.45
N HIS A 370 -24.31 17.46 -24.48
CA HIS A 370 -23.32 16.39 -24.52
C HIS A 370 -22.39 16.38 -23.30
N ILE A 371 -22.72 17.10 -22.22
CA ILE A 371 -21.91 17.06 -20.99
C ILE A 371 -22.00 15.67 -20.35
N THR A 372 -23.19 15.07 -20.35
CA THR A 372 -23.46 13.69 -19.91
C THR A 372 -24.41 12.98 -20.87
N ASN A 373 -24.64 11.67 -20.65
CA ASN A 373 -25.63 10.89 -21.41
C ASN A 373 -27.07 11.10 -20.90
N ASP A 374 -27.27 11.88 -19.83
CA ASP A 374 -28.58 12.14 -19.23
C ASP A 374 -29.08 13.54 -19.62
N ARG A 375 -30.17 13.56 -20.41
CA ARG A 375 -30.78 14.80 -20.91
C ARG A 375 -31.32 15.69 -19.79
N ASN A 376 -31.89 15.11 -18.73
CA ASN A 376 -32.43 15.86 -17.62
C ASN A 376 -31.30 16.52 -16.81
N LEU A 377 -30.24 15.75 -16.51
CA LEU A 377 -29.06 16.28 -15.84
C LEU A 377 -28.43 17.44 -16.64
N ASN A 378 -28.28 17.28 -17.96
CA ASN A 378 -27.77 18.32 -18.84
C ASN A 378 -28.65 19.59 -18.80
N ALA A 379 -29.98 19.43 -18.78
CA ALA A 379 -30.90 20.55 -18.65
C ALA A 379 -30.78 21.28 -17.29
N GLN A 380 -30.57 20.55 -16.20
CA GLN A 380 -30.33 21.14 -14.87
C GLN A 380 -28.98 21.87 -14.80
N ILE A 381 -27.91 21.29 -15.36
CA ILE A 381 -26.60 21.95 -15.47
C ILE A 381 -26.75 23.28 -16.23
N ARG A 382 -27.43 23.28 -17.38
CA ARG A 382 -27.70 24.50 -18.15
C ARG A 382 -28.46 25.55 -17.35
N LYS A 383 -29.54 25.13 -16.67
CA LYS A 383 -30.36 26.01 -15.82
C LYS A 383 -29.51 26.72 -14.77
N TYR A 384 -28.65 26.00 -14.05
CA TYR A 384 -27.84 26.58 -12.98
C TYR A 384 -26.63 27.35 -13.49
N ALA A 385 -26.07 26.99 -14.66
CA ALA A 385 -25.06 27.80 -15.33
C ALA A 385 -25.60 29.20 -15.67
N ILE A 386 -26.79 29.28 -16.28
CA ILE A 386 -27.45 30.56 -16.58
C ILE A 386 -27.78 31.31 -15.29
N ALA A 387 -28.23 30.62 -14.23
CA ALA A 387 -28.51 31.27 -12.95
C ALA A 387 -27.27 31.93 -12.33
N MET A 388 -26.10 31.27 -12.35
CA MET A 388 -24.84 31.86 -11.88
C MET A 388 -24.43 33.08 -12.70
N LEU A 389 -24.49 32.99 -14.03
CA LEU A 389 -24.17 34.11 -14.91
C LEU A 389 -25.12 35.30 -14.71
N THR A 390 -26.40 35.02 -14.43
CA THR A 390 -27.41 36.05 -14.14
C THR A 390 -27.10 36.76 -12.83
N HIS A 391 -26.75 36.00 -11.80
CA HIS A 391 -26.46 36.55 -10.48
C HIS A 391 -25.15 37.33 -10.43
N ARG A 392 -24.12 36.86 -11.15
CA ARG A 392 -22.76 37.40 -11.06
C ARG A 392 -22.34 38.32 -12.21
N GLN A 393 -23.25 38.68 -13.11
CA GLN A 393 -22.92 39.65 -14.16
C GLN A 393 -22.35 40.95 -13.57
N ASN A 394 -21.27 41.45 -14.17
CA ASN A 394 -20.53 42.64 -13.71
C ASN A 394 -19.96 42.56 -12.28
N SER A 395 -19.81 41.35 -11.73
CA SER A 395 -19.21 41.10 -10.41
C SER A 395 -18.02 40.14 -10.52
N ASP A 396 -17.04 40.32 -9.63
CA ASP A 396 -15.89 39.43 -9.48
C ASP A 396 -16.12 38.32 -8.45
N SER A 397 -17.38 38.02 -8.18
CA SER A 397 -17.79 36.96 -7.26
C SER A 397 -18.14 35.66 -7.97
N GLU A 398 -17.97 34.57 -7.23
CA GLU A 398 -18.26 33.22 -7.68
C GLU A 398 -19.40 32.58 -6.90
N ASP A 399 -20.17 31.75 -7.58
CA ASP A 399 -21.20 30.89 -7.04
C ASP A 399 -20.84 29.44 -7.32
N SER A 400 -21.28 28.53 -6.46
CA SER A 400 -21.05 27.10 -6.61
C SER A 400 -22.36 26.34 -6.44
N TYR A 401 -22.62 25.43 -7.36
CA TYR A 401 -23.73 24.48 -7.33
C TYR A 401 -23.18 23.07 -7.38
N ILE A 402 -23.69 22.20 -6.51
CA ILE A 402 -23.45 20.76 -6.55
C ILE A 402 -24.75 20.06 -6.90
N LEU A 403 -24.69 19.22 -7.91
CA LEU A 403 -25.79 18.40 -8.39
C LEU A 403 -25.48 16.92 -8.17
N ASN A 404 -26.51 16.12 -7.90
CA ASN A 404 -26.39 14.65 -7.97
C ASN A 404 -26.54 14.16 -9.41
N ASN A 405 -26.45 12.84 -9.61
CA ASN A 405 -26.58 12.21 -10.93
C ASN A 405 -27.96 12.37 -11.59
N LYS A 406 -29.00 12.76 -10.84
CA LYS A 406 -30.35 13.06 -11.36
C LYS A 406 -30.54 14.54 -11.69
N GLY A 407 -29.57 15.39 -11.38
CA GLY A 407 -29.64 16.84 -11.57
C GLY A 407 -30.29 17.61 -10.41
N GLU A 408 -30.49 16.98 -9.27
CA GLU A 408 -31.05 17.63 -8.07
C GLU A 408 -29.95 18.40 -7.32
N ILE A 409 -30.29 19.57 -6.75
CA ILE A 409 -29.34 20.35 -5.95
C ILE A 409 -29.02 19.61 -4.65
N VAL A 410 -27.73 19.32 -4.47
CA VAL A 410 -27.15 18.78 -3.24
C VAL A 410 -26.68 19.91 -2.32
N ALA A 411 -26.07 20.94 -2.91
CA ALA A 411 -25.66 22.16 -2.22
C ALA A 411 -25.58 23.32 -3.20
N LYS A 412 -25.80 24.53 -2.68
CA LYS A 412 -25.52 25.78 -3.37
C LYS A 412 -24.83 26.73 -2.40
N THR A 413 -23.83 27.46 -2.88
CA THR A 413 -23.15 28.51 -2.11
C THR A 413 -22.97 29.74 -2.99
N PHE A 414 -23.25 30.90 -2.42
CA PHE A 414 -22.94 32.19 -3.00
C PHE A 414 -21.66 32.70 -2.34
N GLY A 415 -20.62 32.94 -3.13
CA GLY A 415 -19.36 33.48 -2.66
C GLY A 415 -19.50 34.94 -2.19
N PRO A 416 -18.54 35.42 -1.38
CA PRO A 416 -18.50 36.81 -0.94
C PRO A 416 -18.40 37.79 -2.11
N ASP A 417 -18.97 38.98 -1.91
CA ASP A 417 -18.93 40.06 -2.90
C ASP A 417 -17.48 40.49 -3.18
N ASP A 418 -17.20 40.72 -4.47
CA ASP A 418 -15.91 41.12 -5.03
C ASP A 418 -14.73 40.21 -4.67
N LYS A 419 -14.99 38.91 -4.57
CA LYS A 419 -13.95 37.90 -4.38
C LYS A 419 -14.07 36.73 -5.34
N LEU A 420 -12.96 36.43 -6.00
CA LEU A 420 -12.75 35.29 -6.90
C LEU A 420 -12.63 33.96 -6.14
N GLU A 421 -13.58 33.69 -5.25
CA GLU A 421 -13.59 32.45 -4.49
C GLU A 421 -14.99 32.06 -4.00
N VAL A 422 -15.28 30.76 -4.04
CA VAL A 422 -16.48 30.19 -3.45
C VAL A 422 -16.18 28.87 -2.74
N GLY A 423 -16.76 28.68 -1.56
CA GLY A 423 -16.53 27.50 -0.73
C GLY A 423 -17.82 26.90 -0.22
N LEU A 424 -17.86 25.59 -0.01
CA LEU A 424 -18.98 24.96 0.70
C LEU A 424 -18.84 25.17 2.20
N SER A 425 -19.98 25.40 2.86
CA SER A 425 -20.03 25.33 4.32
C SER A 425 -19.64 23.94 4.81
N GLU A 426 -19.03 23.87 5.99
CA GLU A 426 -18.63 22.60 6.59
C GLU A 426 -19.82 21.65 6.79
N LYS A 427 -20.99 22.19 7.18
CA LYS A 427 -22.25 21.44 7.29
C LYS A 427 -22.66 20.82 5.96
N ALA A 428 -22.56 21.57 4.85
CA ALA A 428 -22.85 21.06 3.52
C ALA A 428 -21.85 19.97 3.12
N ARG A 429 -20.54 20.16 3.33
CA ARG A 429 -19.53 19.14 3.00
C ARG A 429 -19.70 17.86 3.80
N HIS A 430 -19.95 17.99 5.11
CA HIS A 430 -20.15 16.83 5.98
C HIS A 430 -21.39 16.05 5.54
N ARG A 431 -22.52 16.75 5.33
CA ARG A 431 -23.74 16.15 4.80
C ARG A 431 -23.49 15.42 3.49
N ILE A 432 -22.83 16.08 2.53
CA ILE A 432 -22.47 15.50 1.23
C ILE A 432 -21.65 14.20 1.41
N SER A 433 -20.65 14.22 2.30
CA SER A 433 -19.78 13.07 2.53
C SER A 433 -20.47 11.86 3.18
N GLN A 434 -21.61 12.08 3.84
CA GLN A 434 -22.41 11.03 4.49
C GLN A 434 -23.53 10.52 3.57
N GLU A 435 -24.15 11.40 2.79
CA GLU A 435 -25.33 11.08 1.97
C GLU A 435 -25.00 10.61 0.55
N TYR A 436 -23.82 10.95 0.02
CA TYR A 436 -23.47 10.68 -1.37
C TYR A 436 -22.17 9.90 -1.48
N ASP A 437 -22.21 8.86 -2.32
CA ASP A 437 -21.02 8.08 -2.62
C ASP A 437 -19.97 8.92 -3.37
N PRO A 438 -18.67 8.68 -3.12
CA PRO A 438 -17.59 9.26 -3.92
C PRO A 438 -17.83 9.17 -5.43
N TYR A 439 -17.53 10.24 -6.15
CA TYR A 439 -17.57 10.32 -7.62
C TYR A 439 -18.98 10.19 -8.23
N THR A 440 -20.03 10.49 -7.46
CA THR A 440 -21.42 10.51 -7.95
C THR A 440 -21.99 11.92 -8.16
N ILE A 441 -21.46 12.91 -7.45
CA ILE A 441 -21.88 14.32 -7.51
C ILE A 441 -21.05 15.14 -8.50
N ILE A 442 -21.64 16.22 -9.01
CA ILE A 442 -21.03 17.13 -9.99
C ILE A 442 -20.97 18.52 -9.38
N GLY A 443 -19.79 19.12 -9.34
CA GLY A 443 -19.62 20.52 -8.94
C GLY A 443 -19.60 21.45 -10.15
N MET A 444 -20.16 22.64 -10.00
CA MET A 444 -20.14 23.67 -11.01
C MET A 444 -20.03 25.05 -10.38
N HIS A 445 -19.12 25.89 -10.88
CA HIS A 445 -18.98 27.28 -10.45
C HIS A 445 -18.69 28.21 -11.63
N ASN A 446 -18.86 29.52 -11.44
CA ASN A 446 -18.52 30.51 -12.46
C ASN A 446 -17.11 31.09 -12.26
N HIS A 447 -16.45 31.46 -13.37
CA HIS A 447 -15.21 32.24 -13.36
C HIS A 447 -15.44 33.61 -14.04
N PRO A 448 -15.55 34.72 -13.28
CA PRO A 448 -15.73 36.07 -13.83
C PRO A 448 -14.48 36.61 -14.55
N THR A 449 -13.33 35.94 -14.38
CA THR A 449 -12.07 36.24 -15.08
C THR A 449 -11.96 35.55 -16.44
N ASN A 450 -12.93 34.72 -16.83
CA ASN A 450 -12.99 33.98 -18.09
C ASN A 450 -11.81 33.03 -18.34
N ILE A 451 -11.27 32.45 -17.27
CA ILE A 451 -10.13 31.56 -17.34
C ILE A 451 -10.55 30.09 -17.13
N PRO A 452 -9.79 29.11 -17.65
CA PRO A 452 -10.01 27.69 -17.33
C PRO A 452 -9.78 27.38 -15.83
N PRO A 453 -10.13 26.19 -15.34
CA PRO A 453 -10.02 25.81 -13.92
C PRO A 453 -8.61 26.01 -13.34
N THR A 454 -8.51 26.53 -12.12
CA THR A 454 -7.25 26.70 -11.38
C THR A 454 -6.89 25.46 -10.57
N GLY A 455 -5.67 25.43 -10.01
CA GLY A 455 -5.26 24.40 -9.07
C GLY A 455 -6.21 24.25 -7.88
N SER A 456 -6.82 25.35 -7.43
CA SER A 456 -7.79 25.35 -6.32
C SER A 456 -9.07 24.59 -6.69
N ASP A 457 -9.52 24.71 -7.94
CA ASP A 457 -10.70 24.00 -8.45
C ASP A 457 -10.47 22.49 -8.51
N TYR A 458 -9.28 22.06 -8.92
CA TYR A 458 -8.91 20.64 -8.87
C TYR A 458 -8.76 20.13 -7.43
N ALA A 459 -8.22 20.94 -6.52
CA ALA A 459 -8.16 20.58 -5.10
C ALA A 459 -9.56 20.41 -4.50
N ALA A 460 -10.47 21.33 -4.82
CA ALA A 460 -11.86 21.27 -4.41
C ALA A 460 -12.55 20.01 -4.97
N ALA A 461 -12.40 19.74 -6.27
CA ALA A 461 -12.98 18.55 -6.91
C ALA A 461 -12.44 17.25 -6.32
N ASN A 462 -11.12 17.15 -6.07
CA ASN A 462 -10.52 15.97 -5.44
C ASN A 462 -10.97 15.80 -3.97
N GLY A 463 -10.92 16.90 -3.19
CA GLY A 463 -11.29 16.89 -1.78
C GLY A 463 -12.78 16.58 -1.55
N ARG A 464 -13.64 17.01 -2.48
CA ARG A 464 -15.08 16.76 -2.47
C ARG A 464 -15.48 15.51 -3.28
N LYS A 465 -14.51 14.82 -3.89
CA LYS A 465 -14.68 13.60 -4.69
C LYS A 465 -15.75 13.74 -5.77
N TYR A 466 -15.69 14.81 -6.56
CA TYR A 466 -16.62 15.00 -7.68
C TYR A 466 -16.42 13.95 -8.77
N LYS A 467 -17.51 13.56 -9.45
CA LYS A 467 -17.48 12.80 -10.70
C LYS A 467 -16.71 13.56 -11.78
N PHE A 468 -17.01 14.86 -11.87
CA PHE A 468 -16.28 15.88 -12.63
C PHE A 468 -16.72 17.26 -12.12
N GLY A 469 -15.92 18.28 -12.38
CA GLY A 469 -16.27 19.68 -12.16
C GLY A 469 -16.57 20.41 -13.47
N LEU A 470 -17.28 21.52 -13.36
CA LEU A 470 -17.59 22.44 -14.45
C LEU A 470 -17.23 23.87 -14.06
N VAL A 471 -16.44 24.55 -14.88
CA VAL A 471 -16.27 26.00 -14.81
C VAL A 471 -17.06 26.64 -15.94
N VAL A 472 -17.91 27.61 -15.58
CA VAL A 472 -18.69 28.42 -16.53
C VAL A 472 -18.15 29.85 -16.54
N THR A 473 -17.59 30.30 -17.65
CA THR A 473 -17.04 31.66 -17.75
C THR A 473 -18.11 32.67 -18.18
N HIS A 474 -17.91 33.95 -17.87
CA HIS A 474 -18.85 35.03 -18.23
C HIS A 474 -18.87 35.31 -19.73
N ASP A 475 -17.83 34.94 -20.47
CA ASP A 475 -17.78 34.92 -21.94
C ASP A 475 -18.41 33.65 -22.57
N GLY A 476 -19.00 32.77 -21.76
CA GLY A 476 -19.79 31.62 -22.22
C GLY A 476 -18.97 30.43 -22.72
N LYS A 477 -17.73 30.28 -22.23
CA LYS A 477 -16.97 29.02 -22.33
C LYS A 477 -17.33 28.12 -21.14
N ILE A 478 -17.29 26.82 -21.39
CA ILE A 478 -17.61 25.80 -20.39
C ILE A 478 -16.46 24.81 -20.37
N TYR A 479 -15.84 24.63 -19.21
CA TYR A 479 -14.74 23.70 -19.03
C TYR A 479 -15.17 22.54 -18.14
N LYS A 480 -15.17 21.33 -18.69
CA LYS A 480 -15.36 20.10 -17.94
C LYS A 480 -14.01 19.56 -17.51
N TYR A 481 -13.81 19.41 -16.21
CA TYR A 481 -12.53 18.99 -15.65
C TYR A 481 -12.68 17.84 -14.66
N ASN A 482 -11.63 17.04 -14.54
CA ASN A 482 -11.58 15.91 -13.62
C ASN A 482 -10.15 15.70 -13.11
N ILE A 483 -10.05 15.09 -11.93
CA ILE A 483 -8.82 14.74 -11.24
C ILE A 483 -8.94 13.31 -10.69
N SER A 484 -8.07 12.42 -11.15
CA SER A 484 -8.03 11.02 -10.69
C SER A 484 -7.00 10.77 -9.59
N ARG A 485 -6.12 11.75 -9.32
CA ARG A 485 -5.07 11.68 -8.29
C ARG A 485 -4.80 13.07 -7.75
N TYR A 486 -4.66 13.18 -6.43
CA TYR A 486 -4.30 14.45 -5.80
C TYR A 486 -2.95 14.99 -6.32
N ILE A 487 -2.95 16.26 -6.70
CA ILE A 487 -1.77 17.07 -7.02
C ILE A 487 -1.86 18.33 -6.19
N MET A 488 -0.72 18.83 -5.72
CA MET A 488 -0.65 20.11 -5.03
C MET A 488 -1.17 21.24 -5.96
N PRO A 489 -2.20 22.01 -5.56
CA PRO A 489 -2.77 23.10 -6.36
C PRO A 489 -1.73 24.06 -6.94
N TYR A 490 -0.77 24.44 -6.10
CA TYR A 490 0.34 25.32 -6.46
C TYR A 490 1.15 24.82 -7.66
N LEU A 491 1.31 23.51 -7.85
CA LEU A 491 2.03 22.97 -9.01
C LEU A 491 1.25 23.19 -10.31
N ILE A 492 -0.07 23.10 -10.25
CA ILE A 492 -0.95 23.35 -11.39
C ILE A 492 -0.85 24.83 -11.76
N ASP A 493 -1.06 25.71 -10.79
CA ASP A 493 -1.04 27.16 -10.97
C ASP A 493 0.32 27.64 -11.49
N LYS A 494 1.42 27.18 -10.87
CA LYS A 494 2.79 27.51 -11.29
C LYS A 494 3.11 26.98 -12.69
N THR A 495 2.57 25.82 -13.08
CA THR A 495 2.79 25.28 -14.42
C THR A 495 2.08 26.12 -15.47
N ILE A 496 0.82 26.51 -15.21
CA ILE A 496 0.05 27.42 -16.08
C ILE A 496 0.79 28.76 -16.20
N GLU A 497 1.23 29.34 -15.07
CA GLU A 497 1.97 30.60 -15.05
C GLU A 497 3.29 30.51 -15.83
N ASN A 498 4.05 29.44 -15.66
CA ASN A 498 5.30 29.22 -16.39
C ASN A 498 5.07 29.09 -17.90
N VAL A 499 4.04 28.37 -18.34
CA VAL A 499 3.69 28.25 -19.76
C VAL A 499 3.30 29.61 -20.31
N ARG A 500 2.44 30.36 -19.59
CA ARG A 500 2.02 31.71 -19.96
C ARG A 500 3.21 32.67 -20.10
N ARG A 501 4.14 32.66 -19.13
CA ARG A 501 5.34 33.51 -19.18
C ARG A 501 6.25 33.18 -20.36
N THR A 502 6.40 31.88 -20.67
CA THR A 502 7.28 31.42 -21.76
C THR A 502 6.63 31.55 -23.15
N HIS A 503 5.29 31.61 -23.22
CA HIS A 503 4.52 31.68 -24.46
C HIS A 503 3.49 32.83 -24.39
N TYR A 504 3.98 34.05 -24.16
CA TYR A 504 3.15 35.23 -23.87
C TYR A 504 2.16 35.62 -24.98
N ASN A 505 2.40 35.18 -26.23
CA ASN A 505 1.53 35.43 -27.39
C ASN A 505 0.45 34.35 -27.60
N TRP A 506 0.39 33.32 -26.76
CA TRP A 506 -0.60 32.26 -26.90
C TRP A 506 -1.91 32.64 -26.23
N ASP A 507 -3.02 32.24 -26.86
CA ASP A 507 -4.33 32.28 -26.22
C ASP A 507 -4.42 31.33 -25.01
N ASP A 508 -5.38 31.57 -24.12
CA ASP A 508 -5.52 30.81 -22.87
C ASP A 508 -5.73 29.33 -23.07
N LYS A 509 -6.40 28.97 -24.17
CA LYS A 509 -6.66 27.58 -24.52
C LYS A 509 -5.37 26.86 -24.86
N LYS A 510 -4.48 27.48 -25.65
CA LYS A 510 -3.15 26.94 -25.97
C LYS A 510 -2.28 26.84 -24.73
N ILE A 511 -2.25 27.89 -23.90
CA ILE A 511 -1.51 27.91 -22.63
C ILE A 511 -1.96 26.75 -21.75
N TYR A 512 -3.27 26.61 -21.55
CA TYR A 512 -3.82 25.62 -20.65
C TYR A 512 -3.64 24.19 -21.18
N LYS A 513 -3.81 23.98 -22.49
CA LYS A 513 -3.56 22.69 -23.13
C LYS A 513 -2.10 22.26 -22.99
N GLU A 514 -1.15 23.17 -23.16
CA GLU A 514 0.27 22.89 -22.96
C GLU A 514 0.61 22.66 -21.49
N ALA A 515 0.01 23.42 -20.56
CA ALA A 515 0.15 23.18 -19.13
C ALA A 515 -0.32 21.77 -18.74
N LEU A 516 -1.47 21.33 -19.24
CA LEU A 516 -1.97 19.96 -19.01
C LEU A 516 -1.10 18.90 -19.69
N LYS A 517 -0.51 19.19 -20.85
CA LYS A 517 0.46 18.29 -21.50
C LYS A 517 1.72 18.12 -20.65
N ARG A 518 2.21 19.19 -20.02
CA ARG A 518 3.34 19.13 -19.07
C ARG A 518 2.99 18.39 -17.78
N LEU A 519 1.71 18.37 -17.42
CA LEU A 519 1.15 17.61 -16.28
C LEU A 519 0.57 16.24 -16.71
N LYS A 520 0.93 15.74 -17.91
CA LYS A 520 0.46 14.45 -18.40
C LYS A 520 0.91 13.32 -17.47
N GLY A 521 -0.02 12.44 -17.10
CA GLY A 521 0.23 11.35 -16.14
C GLY A 521 -0.01 11.73 -14.68
N SER A 522 -0.29 13.00 -14.37
CA SER A 522 -0.66 13.43 -13.02
C SER A 522 -2.13 13.17 -12.68
N GLY A 523 -2.95 12.72 -13.65
CA GLY A 523 -4.37 12.38 -13.44
C GLY A 523 -5.34 13.55 -13.66
N LEU A 524 -4.88 14.66 -14.25
CA LEU A 524 -5.73 15.80 -14.62
C LEU A 524 -6.31 15.62 -16.02
N SER A 525 -7.54 16.05 -16.19
CA SER A 525 -8.14 16.27 -17.50
C SER A 525 -8.99 17.53 -17.47
N CYS A 526 -8.98 18.26 -18.57
CA CYS A 526 -9.90 19.37 -18.80
C CYS A 526 -10.20 19.47 -20.29
N GLN A 527 -11.46 19.67 -20.61
CA GLN A 527 -11.94 19.85 -21.96
C GLN A 527 -12.90 21.03 -21.98
N GLU A 528 -12.68 21.96 -22.91
CA GLU A 528 -13.68 22.95 -23.27
C GLU A 528 -14.80 22.27 -24.06
N ILE A 529 -16.03 22.45 -23.59
CA ILE A 529 -17.23 21.96 -24.26
C ILE A 529 -17.57 22.94 -25.39
N LYS A 530 -17.81 22.38 -26.58
CA LYS A 530 -18.08 23.15 -27.80
C LYS A 530 -19.55 23.24 -28.09
#